data_AF-A0A8H5RTZ5-F1
#
_entry.id   AF-A0A8H5RTZ5-F1
#
_cell.length_a   1.000
_cell.length_b   1.000
_cell.length_c   1.000
_cell.angle_alpha   90.00
_cell.angle_beta   90.00
_cell.angle_gamma   90.00
#
_symmetry.space_group_name_H-M   'P 1'
#
loop_
_entity.id
_entity.type
_entity.pdbx_description
1 polymer ?
#
loop_
_entity_poly.entity_id
_entity_poly.type
_entity_poly.pdbx_seq_one_letter_code
_entity_poly.pdbx_strand_id
1 'polypeptide(L)'
;MFNLANPSAVYRWWRLPVDGIGLACMEFVVSNSIRVHPMALIHFDYLENEAAKKEIADLTVGYAYKPDYFVDKLASGLATLCSAVYPKLAIIRMSDFKTSEYARLIGGAEFELKEENPMIGFRGASRYYSPRYKEGFALECRAVKKVREEMGLTNAVVMIPFCRIVKEARKVLDMMEQNGLKRGEKGLMVYVMCEIPSNVILASSFIQHFDGFFIGSNDLA
;
A
#
# COMPACT_ATOMS: atom_id res chain seq x y z
N MET A 1 -1.55 -17.71 -10.78
CA MET A 1 -1.20 -16.29 -10.48
C MET A 1 0.20 -16.21 -9.87
N PHE A 2 0.88 -15.05 -9.93
CA PHE A 2 2.20 -14.84 -9.32
C PHE A 2 2.18 -13.99 -8.04
N ASN A 3 3.15 -14.21 -7.16
CA ASN A 3 3.56 -13.22 -6.17
C ASN A 3 4.74 -12.43 -6.75
N LEU A 4 4.57 -11.12 -6.93
CA LEU A 4 5.53 -10.25 -7.61
C LEU A 4 5.59 -8.87 -6.97
N ALA A 5 6.70 -8.56 -6.31
CA ALA A 5 6.91 -7.24 -5.71
C ALA A 5 7.75 -6.30 -6.58
N ASN A 6 8.66 -6.84 -7.41
CA ASN A 6 9.65 -6.03 -8.15
C ASN A 6 9.14 -5.69 -9.57
N PRO A 7 8.88 -4.41 -9.89
CA PRO A 7 8.45 -4.00 -11.23
C PRO A 7 9.46 -4.34 -12.34
N SER A 8 10.76 -4.33 -12.06
CA SER A 8 11.79 -4.65 -13.06
C SER A 8 11.83 -6.13 -13.43
N ALA A 9 11.37 -7.02 -12.54
CA ALA A 9 11.33 -8.46 -12.79
C ALA A 9 10.20 -8.86 -13.77
N VAL A 10 9.17 -8.02 -13.87
CA VAL A 10 8.00 -8.20 -14.74
C VAL A 10 8.40 -8.53 -16.19
N TYR A 11 9.37 -7.80 -16.74
CA TYR A 11 9.81 -7.94 -18.14
C TYR A 11 10.44 -9.31 -18.44
N ARG A 12 10.83 -10.09 -17.43
CA ARG A 12 11.34 -11.45 -17.61
C ARG A 12 10.23 -12.49 -17.63
N TRP A 13 9.12 -12.24 -16.95
CA TRP A 13 8.13 -13.27 -16.62
C TRP A 13 6.78 -13.08 -17.31
N TRP A 14 6.55 -11.96 -18.01
CA TRP A 14 5.30 -11.67 -18.71
C TRP A 14 4.86 -12.74 -19.73
N ARG A 15 5.79 -13.57 -20.23
CA ARG A 15 5.50 -14.66 -21.18
C ARG A 15 5.01 -15.94 -20.52
N LEU A 16 5.07 -16.05 -19.20
CA LEU A 16 4.64 -17.27 -18.50
C LEU A 16 3.11 -17.37 -18.51
N PRO A 17 2.54 -18.59 -18.68
CA PRO A 17 1.10 -18.79 -18.75
C PRO A 17 0.49 -18.68 -17.34
N VAL A 18 0.24 -17.45 -16.88
CA VAL A 18 -0.35 -17.17 -15.56
C VAL A 18 -1.63 -16.36 -15.65
N ASP A 19 -2.53 -16.57 -14.69
CA ASP A 19 -3.83 -15.89 -14.59
C ASP A 19 -3.79 -14.50 -13.93
N GLY A 20 -2.61 -13.88 -13.85
CA GLY A 20 -2.41 -12.56 -13.26
C GLY A 20 -1.46 -12.55 -12.07
N ILE A 21 -1.43 -11.42 -11.35
CA ILE A 21 -0.64 -11.24 -10.13
C ILE A 21 -1.58 -11.42 -8.93
N GLY A 22 -1.32 -12.45 -8.13
CA GLY A 22 -2.08 -12.77 -6.93
C GLY A 22 -1.63 -11.95 -5.72
N LEU A 23 -0.39 -11.45 -5.73
CA LEU A 23 0.12 -10.57 -4.70
C LEU A 23 1.20 -9.65 -5.26
N ALA A 24 0.91 -8.34 -5.29
CA ALA A 24 1.87 -7.28 -5.56
C ALA A 24 2.09 -6.45 -4.29
N CYS A 25 3.25 -6.61 -3.68
CA CYS A 25 3.65 -5.88 -2.48
C CYS A 25 4.22 -4.51 -2.86
N MET A 26 3.54 -3.42 -2.46
CA MET A 26 3.99 -2.06 -2.77
C MET A 26 5.25 -1.63 -2.02
N GLU A 27 5.61 -2.32 -0.95
CA GLU A 27 6.79 -2.05 -0.11
C GLU A 27 8.08 -2.06 -0.92
N PHE A 28 8.16 -2.88 -1.98
CA PHE A 28 9.34 -2.88 -2.84
C PHE A 28 9.48 -1.58 -3.64
N VAL A 29 8.36 -1.03 -4.13
CA VAL A 29 8.34 0.27 -4.82
C VAL A 29 8.71 1.38 -3.84
N VAL A 30 8.14 1.36 -2.64
CA VAL A 30 8.43 2.34 -1.59
C VAL A 30 9.90 2.27 -1.18
N SER A 31 10.44 1.11 -0.82
CA SER A 31 11.81 0.98 -0.32
C SER A 31 12.89 1.24 -1.38
N ASN A 32 12.66 0.89 -2.65
CA ASN A 32 13.70 1.01 -3.68
C ASN A 32 13.56 2.26 -4.54
N SER A 33 12.33 2.62 -4.94
CA SER A 33 12.09 3.73 -5.87
C SER A 33 11.81 5.04 -5.15
N ILE A 34 11.04 4.99 -4.06
CA ILE A 34 10.63 6.20 -3.32
C ILE A 34 11.65 6.56 -2.25
N ARG A 35 12.08 5.58 -1.44
CA ARG A 35 13.05 5.63 -0.34
C ARG A 35 12.72 6.56 0.84
N VAL A 36 11.74 7.45 0.68
CA VAL A 36 11.34 8.47 1.66
C VAL A 36 10.06 8.06 2.38
N HIS A 37 9.99 8.33 3.68
CA HIS A 37 8.77 8.13 4.47
C HIS A 37 7.66 9.10 4.02
N PRO A 38 6.41 8.65 3.78
CA PRO A 38 5.37 9.52 3.23
C PRO A 38 5.05 10.72 4.13
N MET A 39 5.04 10.52 5.45
CA MET A 39 4.82 11.64 6.39
C MET A 39 5.97 12.66 6.38
N ALA A 40 7.19 12.25 6.02
CA ALA A 40 8.33 13.17 5.88
C ALA A 40 8.19 14.05 4.62
N LEU A 41 7.51 13.57 3.58
CA LEU A 41 7.18 14.39 2.41
C LEU A 41 6.06 15.39 2.71
N ILE A 42 5.07 14.98 3.52
CA ILE A 42 3.93 15.83 3.90
C ILE A 42 4.39 16.92 4.86
N HIS A 43 5.14 16.55 5.90
CA HIS A 43 5.58 17.45 6.97
C HIS A 43 7.04 17.89 6.78
N PHE A 44 7.47 18.04 5.53
CA PHE A 44 8.87 18.30 5.15
C PHE A 44 9.49 19.49 5.90
N ASP A 45 8.74 20.59 6.02
CA ASP A 45 9.21 21.82 6.64
C ASP A 45 9.45 21.67 8.16
N TYR A 46 8.79 20.68 8.79
CA TYR A 46 8.86 20.42 10.23
C TYR A 46 9.87 19.34 10.62
N LEU A 47 10.55 18.71 9.65
CA LEU A 47 11.58 17.73 9.95
C LEU A 47 12.71 18.35 10.78
N GLU A 48 13.28 17.61 11.72
CA GLU A 48 14.43 18.08 12.49
C GLU A 48 15.76 17.64 11.85
N ASN A 49 15.75 16.48 11.19
CA ASN A 49 16.93 15.93 10.55
C ASN A 49 17.29 16.65 9.25
N GLU A 50 18.26 17.57 9.32
CA GLU A 50 18.76 18.34 8.18
C GLU A 50 19.39 17.47 7.07
N ALA A 51 20.02 16.35 7.41
CA ALA A 51 20.55 15.42 6.40
C ALA A 51 19.41 14.76 5.62
N ALA A 52 18.35 14.33 6.31
CA ALA A 52 17.15 13.80 5.67
C ALA A 52 16.44 14.87 4.82
N LYS A 53 16.30 16.10 5.31
CA LYS A 53 15.73 17.21 4.51
C LYS A 53 16.48 17.43 3.22
N LYS A 54 17.82 17.45 3.27
CA LYS A 54 18.64 17.63 2.08
C LYS A 54 18.42 16.49 1.08
N GLU A 55 18.48 15.24 1.53
CA GLU A 55 18.27 14.09 0.65
C GLU A 55 16.86 14.07 0.05
N ILE A 56 15.83 14.42 0.83
CA ILE A 56 14.46 14.54 0.33
C ILE A 56 14.35 15.67 -0.69
N ALA A 57 14.98 16.82 -0.46
CA ALA A 57 14.98 17.93 -1.41
C ALA A 57 15.60 17.53 -2.75
N ASP A 58 16.71 16.80 -2.72
CA ASP A 58 17.39 16.30 -3.92
C ASP A 58 16.55 15.25 -4.68
N LEU A 59 15.90 14.32 -3.95
CA LEU A 59 15.03 13.30 -4.57
C LEU A 59 13.75 13.88 -5.17
N THR A 60 13.25 14.98 -4.61
CA THR A 60 11.99 15.62 -5.01
C THR A 60 12.18 16.80 -5.96
N VAL A 61 13.37 16.95 -6.56
CA VAL A 61 13.61 17.97 -7.59
C VAL A 61 12.60 17.83 -8.73
N GLY A 62 11.99 18.95 -9.11
CA GLY A 62 10.95 19.02 -10.14
C GLY A 62 9.52 18.83 -9.63
N TYR A 63 9.32 18.49 -8.35
CA TYR A 63 8.00 18.45 -7.72
C TYR A 63 7.74 19.74 -6.94
N ALA A 64 6.72 20.49 -7.36
CA ALA A 64 6.27 21.68 -6.64
C ALA A 64 5.69 21.32 -5.25
N TYR A 65 4.97 20.20 -5.19
CA TYR A 65 4.45 19.64 -3.95
C TYR A 65 5.11 18.28 -3.69
N LYS A 66 5.91 18.19 -2.63
CA LYS A 66 6.76 17.01 -2.36
C LYS A 66 5.99 15.69 -2.27
N PRO A 67 4.78 15.62 -1.67
CA PRO A 67 4.01 14.38 -1.65
C PRO A 67 3.61 13.84 -3.04
N ASP A 68 3.56 14.67 -4.08
CA ASP A 68 3.28 14.19 -5.44
C ASP A 68 4.39 13.28 -5.97
N TYR A 69 5.63 13.43 -5.49
CA TYR A 69 6.72 12.49 -5.77
C TYR A 69 6.36 11.07 -5.33
N PHE A 70 5.78 10.91 -4.13
CA PHE A 70 5.35 9.61 -3.63
C PHE A 70 4.26 9.02 -4.52
N VAL A 71 3.23 9.82 -4.82
CA VAL A 71 2.07 9.40 -5.62
C VAL A 71 2.51 8.96 -7.01
N ASP A 72 3.35 9.74 -7.69
CA ASP A 72 3.78 9.48 -9.06
C ASP A 72 4.70 8.25 -9.16
N LYS A 73 5.67 8.13 -8.24
CA LYS A 73 6.57 6.97 -8.21
C LYS A 73 5.83 5.69 -7.84
N LEU A 74 4.93 5.75 -6.87
CA LEU A 74 4.12 4.61 -6.49
C LEU A 74 3.19 4.19 -7.64
N ALA A 75 2.47 5.14 -8.24
CA ALA A 75 1.58 4.87 -9.36
C ALA A 75 2.34 4.25 -10.55
N SER A 76 3.52 4.78 -10.89
CA SER A 76 4.36 4.24 -11.96
C SER A 76 4.81 2.79 -11.70
N GLY A 77 5.24 2.48 -10.48
CA GLY A 77 5.63 1.12 -10.09
C GLY A 77 4.46 0.14 -10.14
N LEU A 78 3.30 0.53 -9.59
CA LEU A 78 2.09 -0.28 -9.62
C LEU A 78 1.54 -0.47 -11.04
N ALA A 79 1.58 0.57 -11.86
CA ALA A 79 1.15 0.51 -13.26
C ALA A 79 2.02 -0.46 -14.07
N THR A 80 3.33 -0.49 -13.82
CA THR A 80 4.24 -1.45 -14.46
C THR A 80 3.85 -2.89 -14.12
N LEU A 81 3.51 -3.17 -12.86
CA LEU A 81 3.02 -4.50 -12.44
C LEU A 81 1.67 -4.84 -13.10
N CYS A 82 0.71 -3.92 -13.07
CA CYS A 82 -0.64 -4.15 -13.57
C CYS A 82 -0.71 -4.31 -15.09
N SER A 83 0.04 -3.49 -15.83
CA SER A 83 0.06 -3.49 -17.30
C SER A 83 0.59 -4.79 -17.88
N ALA A 84 1.56 -5.44 -17.22
CA ALA A 84 2.16 -6.66 -17.75
C ALA A 84 1.29 -7.91 -17.68
N VAL A 85 0.23 -7.87 -16.87
CA VAL A 85 -0.77 -8.94 -16.85
C VAL A 85 -2.12 -8.50 -17.41
N TYR A 86 -2.24 -7.25 -17.88
CA TYR A 86 -3.50 -6.71 -18.38
C TYR A 86 -4.06 -7.56 -19.54
N PRO A 87 -5.36 -7.89 -19.55
CA PRO A 87 -6.43 -7.44 -18.63
C PRO A 87 -6.65 -8.34 -17.40
N LYS A 88 -5.78 -9.33 -17.14
CA LYS A 88 -5.88 -10.21 -15.97
C LYS A 88 -5.66 -9.45 -14.67
N LEU A 89 -6.23 -9.93 -13.58
CA LEU A 89 -6.20 -9.23 -12.29
C LEU A 89 -4.77 -9.10 -11.75
N ALA A 90 -4.50 -7.94 -11.17
CA ALA A 90 -3.31 -7.67 -10.38
C ALA A 90 -3.73 -7.22 -8.98
N ILE A 91 -3.56 -8.10 -7.99
CA ILE A 91 -3.94 -7.82 -6.60
C ILE A 91 -2.78 -7.08 -5.92
N ILE A 92 -2.98 -5.79 -5.67
CA ILE A 92 -2.04 -4.90 -5.00
C ILE A 92 -2.34 -4.91 -3.51
N ARG A 93 -1.38 -5.36 -2.70
CA ARG A 93 -1.44 -5.20 -1.26
C ARG A 93 -1.06 -3.77 -0.89
N MET A 94 -1.92 -3.11 -0.12
CA MET A 94 -1.60 -1.82 0.51
C MET A 94 -0.42 -1.99 1.47
N SER A 95 0.20 -0.90 1.91
CA SER A 95 1.45 -0.97 2.66
C SER A 95 1.30 -1.75 3.98
N ASP A 96 2.10 -2.79 4.17
CA ASP A 96 2.14 -3.61 5.39
C ASP A 96 3.50 -3.50 6.10
N PHE A 97 4.19 -2.38 5.92
CA PHE A 97 5.42 -2.09 6.65
C PHE A 97 5.18 -2.07 8.15
N LYS A 98 6.15 -2.62 8.87
CA LYS A 98 6.29 -2.48 10.32
C LYS A 98 6.84 -1.10 10.64
N THR A 99 6.62 -0.64 11.87
CA THR A 99 7.21 0.60 12.40
C THR A 99 8.73 0.65 12.21
N SER A 100 9.42 -0.46 12.46
CA SER A 100 10.87 -0.57 12.28
C SER A 100 11.35 -0.47 10.83
N GLU A 101 10.50 -0.81 9.86
CA GLU A 101 10.82 -0.71 8.43
C GLU A 101 10.56 0.71 7.93
N TYR A 102 9.42 1.31 8.32
CA TYR A 102 9.15 2.72 8.04
C TYR A 102 10.21 3.64 8.65
N ALA A 103 10.70 3.34 9.86
CA ALA A 103 11.71 4.14 10.55
C ALA A 103 13.05 4.19 9.80
N ARG A 104 13.33 3.20 8.94
CA ARG A 104 14.55 3.12 8.13
C ARG A 104 14.45 3.90 6.81
N LEU A 105 13.26 4.34 6.41
CA LEU A 105 13.11 5.24 5.27
C LEU A 105 13.68 6.62 5.62
N ILE A 106 14.06 7.38 4.61
CA ILE A 106 14.58 8.73 4.78
C ILE A 106 13.51 9.60 5.46
N GLY A 107 13.86 10.23 6.58
CA GLY A 107 12.95 11.02 7.41
C GLY A 107 11.95 10.20 8.23
N GLY A 108 12.02 8.87 8.23
CA GLY A 108 11.02 8.01 8.89
C GLY A 108 11.14 7.92 10.42
N ALA A 109 12.36 8.03 10.96
CA ALA A 109 12.61 7.83 12.39
C ALA A 109 11.83 8.78 13.31
N GLU A 110 11.50 10.00 12.85
CA GLU A 110 10.74 11.01 13.61
C GLU A 110 9.24 10.68 13.71
N PHE A 111 8.70 9.87 12.78
CA PHE A 111 7.27 9.54 12.73
C PHE A 111 6.93 8.18 13.35
N GLU A 112 7.92 7.31 13.53
CA GLU A 112 7.71 5.93 13.94
C GLU A 112 7.93 5.69 15.43
N LEU A 113 7.08 4.85 16.02
CA LEU A 113 7.24 4.43 17.41
C LEU A 113 8.30 3.35 17.52
N LYS A 114 9.05 3.35 18.62
CA LYS A 114 9.83 2.19 19.02
C LYS A 114 8.87 1.18 19.66
N GLU A 115 8.75 0.03 19.03
CA GLU A 115 7.96 -1.09 19.52
C GLU A 115 8.88 -2.27 19.82
N GLU A 116 8.69 -2.93 20.96
CA GLU A 116 9.41 -4.16 21.30
C GLU A 116 9.10 -5.29 20.31
N ASN A 117 7.85 -5.37 19.83
CA ASN A 117 7.44 -6.35 18.83
C ASN A 117 6.67 -5.71 17.66
N PRO A 118 7.39 -5.26 16.61
CA PRO A 118 6.77 -4.67 15.43
C PRO A 118 5.90 -5.63 14.62
N MET A 119 6.02 -6.96 14.79
CA MET A 119 5.19 -7.94 14.04
C MET A 119 3.71 -7.80 14.37
N ILE A 120 3.40 -7.57 15.65
CA ILE A 120 2.05 -7.41 16.18
C ILE A 120 1.70 -5.95 16.52
N GLY A 121 2.60 -5.03 16.15
CA GLY A 121 2.55 -3.61 16.47
C GLY A 121 1.73 -2.77 15.49
N PHE A 122 2.14 -1.53 15.27
CA PHE A 122 1.40 -0.55 14.46
C PHE A 122 1.62 -0.74 12.94
N ARG A 123 0.82 -1.62 12.33
CA ARG A 123 0.86 -1.97 10.89
C ARG A 123 -0.52 -2.29 10.29
N GLY A 124 -0.55 -2.43 8.96
CA GLY A 124 -1.75 -2.75 8.16
C GLY A 124 -2.96 -1.87 8.47
N ALA A 125 -4.16 -2.45 8.48
CA ALA A 125 -5.43 -1.74 8.64
C ALA A 125 -5.44 -0.71 9.79
N SER A 126 -4.88 -1.07 10.95
CA SER A 126 -4.84 -0.21 12.14
C SER A 126 -4.10 1.12 11.92
N ARG A 127 -3.12 1.12 11.00
CA ARG A 127 -2.32 2.28 10.64
C ARG A 127 -3.09 3.24 9.73
N TYR A 128 -3.88 2.72 8.79
CA TYR A 128 -4.50 3.52 7.73
C TYR A 128 -5.51 4.57 8.22
N TYR A 129 -6.26 4.26 9.27
CA TYR A 129 -7.23 5.18 9.86
C TYR A 129 -6.68 5.97 11.07
N SER A 130 -5.45 5.70 11.48
CA SER A 130 -4.85 6.37 12.64
C SER A 130 -4.50 7.83 12.32
N PRO A 131 -4.76 8.80 13.22
CA PRO A 131 -4.34 10.18 13.03
C PRO A 131 -2.84 10.34 12.73
N ARG A 132 -2.00 9.38 13.16
CA ARG A 132 -0.54 9.40 12.95
C ARG A 132 -0.12 9.10 11.51
N TYR A 133 -0.98 8.48 10.70
CA TYR A 133 -0.62 8.02 9.35
C TYR A 133 -1.71 8.18 8.29
N LYS A 134 -2.93 8.59 8.64
CA LYS A 134 -4.04 8.73 7.69
C LYS A 134 -3.70 9.58 6.44
N GLU A 135 -2.82 10.58 6.59
CA GLU A 135 -2.33 11.40 5.47
C GLU A 135 -1.38 10.61 4.55
N GLY A 136 -0.52 9.76 5.11
CA GLY A 136 0.31 8.83 4.32
C GLY A 136 -0.53 7.82 3.55
N PHE A 137 -1.56 7.25 4.19
CA PHE A 137 -2.50 6.35 3.52
C PHE A 137 -3.31 7.05 2.40
N ALA A 138 -3.62 8.34 2.57
CA ALA A 138 -4.24 9.13 1.51
C ALA A 138 -3.35 9.21 0.25
N LEU A 139 -2.02 9.28 0.40
CA LEU A 139 -1.10 9.25 -0.75
C LEU A 139 -1.10 7.89 -1.46
N GLU A 140 -1.16 6.78 -0.71
CA GLU A 140 -1.30 5.43 -1.30
C GLU A 140 -2.61 5.30 -2.07
N CYS A 141 -3.72 5.80 -1.51
CA CYS A 141 -5.02 5.82 -2.20
C CYS A 141 -4.98 6.68 -3.47
N ARG A 142 -4.37 7.87 -3.43
CA ARG A 142 -4.16 8.73 -4.61
C ARG A 142 -3.38 8.00 -5.70
N ALA A 143 -2.33 7.27 -5.34
CA ALA A 143 -1.54 6.50 -6.31
C ALA A 143 -2.35 5.39 -6.98
N VAL A 144 -3.10 4.61 -6.20
CA VAL A 144 -3.98 3.56 -6.74
C VAL A 144 -5.08 4.15 -7.62
N LYS A 145 -5.69 5.27 -7.21
CA LYS A 145 -6.69 5.98 -8.01
C LYS A 145 -6.11 6.44 -9.34
N LYS A 146 -4.91 7.03 -9.34
CA LYS A 146 -4.19 7.43 -10.55
C LYS A 146 -3.95 6.24 -11.50
N VAL A 147 -3.50 5.10 -10.98
CA VAL A 147 -3.31 3.86 -11.77
C VAL A 147 -4.61 3.41 -12.44
N ARG A 148 -5.71 3.40 -11.70
CA ARG A 148 -6.99 2.91 -12.21
C ARG A 148 -7.67 3.89 -13.17
N GLU A 149 -7.72 5.16 -12.80
CA GLU A 149 -8.59 6.16 -13.43
C GLU A 149 -7.86 7.02 -14.47
N GLU A 150 -6.61 7.40 -14.23
CA GLU A 150 -5.83 8.21 -15.18
C GLU A 150 -5.06 7.32 -16.16
N MET A 151 -4.48 6.22 -15.67
CA MET A 151 -3.70 5.28 -16.51
C MET A 151 -4.55 4.15 -17.10
N GLY A 152 -5.82 4.03 -16.72
CA GLY A 152 -6.78 3.07 -17.29
C GLY A 152 -6.57 1.60 -16.87
N LEU A 153 -5.73 1.32 -15.87
CA LEU A 153 -5.42 -0.04 -15.43
C LEU A 153 -6.46 -0.53 -14.40
N THR A 154 -7.68 -0.75 -14.90
CA THR A 154 -8.84 -1.18 -14.11
C THR A 154 -8.75 -2.61 -13.56
N ASN A 155 -7.72 -3.37 -13.96
CA ASN A 155 -7.39 -4.69 -13.43
C ASN A 155 -6.66 -4.65 -12.06
N ALA A 156 -6.31 -3.46 -11.56
CA ALA A 156 -5.67 -3.26 -10.27
C ALA A 156 -6.67 -3.45 -9.09
N VAL A 157 -6.62 -4.60 -8.44
CA VAL A 157 -7.44 -4.92 -7.25
C VAL A 157 -6.69 -4.47 -6.01
N VAL A 158 -7.38 -3.91 -5.01
CA VAL A 158 -6.75 -3.50 -3.75
C VAL A 158 -6.92 -4.61 -2.71
N MET A 159 -5.89 -4.88 -1.91
CA MET A 159 -5.94 -5.80 -0.81
C MET A 159 -5.48 -5.15 0.49
N ILE A 160 -6.30 -5.27 1.54
CA ILE A 160 -6.05 -4.73 2.87
C ILE A 160 -5.35 -5.78 3.74
N PRO A 161 -4.10 -5.55 4.17
CA PRO A 161 -3.39 -6.40 5.12
C PRO A 161 -3.73 -6.06 6.58
N PHE A 162 -3.46 -7.03 7.45
CA PHE A 162 -3.46 -6.97 8.91
C PHE A 162 -4.74 -6.37 9.51
N CYS A 163 -5.91 -6.73 8.95
CA CYS A 163 -7.21 -6.28 9.43
C CYS A 163 -7.70 -7.17 10.57
N ARG A 164 -7.55 -6.72 11.83
CA ARG A 164 -7.71 -7.56 13.03
C ARG A 164 -9.16 -7.82 13.39
N ILE A 165 -10.00 -6.80 13.24
CA ILE A 165 -11.43 -6.87 13.60
C ILE A 165 -12.30 -6.26 12.51
N VAL A 166 -13.56 -6.69 12.45
CA VAL A 166 -14.56 -6.21 11.48
C VAL A 166 -14.74 -4.69 11.54
N LYS A 167 -14.61 -4.09 12.73
CA LYS A 167 -14.69 -2.63 12.89
C LYS A 167 -13.54 -1.90 12.17
N GLU A 168 -12.36 -2.50 12.06
CA GLU A 168 -11.25 -1.93 11.29
C GLU A 168 -11.53 -1.99 9.79
N ALA A 169 -12.14 -3.07 9.31
CA ALA A 169 -12.53 -3.19 7.90
C ALA A 169 -13.38 -1.99 7.47
N ARG A 170 -14.41 -1.65 8.26
CA ARG A 170 -15.25 -0.47 8.00
C ARG A 170 -14.43 0.81 7.98
N LYS A 171 -13.59 1.05 9.01
CA LYS A 171 -12.78 2.27 9.09
C LYS A 171 -11.83 2.43 7.90
N VAL A 172 -11.21 1.35 7.44
CA VAL A 172 -10.31 1.38 6.28
C VAL A 172 -11.08 1.67 5.00
N LEU A 173 -12.23 1.03 4.79
CA LEU A 173 -13.07 1.29 3.63
C LEU A 173 -13.62 2.72 3.62
N ASP A 174 -14.03 3.25 4.78
CA ASP A 174 -14.45 4.65 4.91
C ASP A 174 -13.29 5.60 4.56
N MET A 175 -12.07 5.30 5.02
CA MET A 175 -10.87 6.07 4.65
C MET A 175 -10.55 5.99 3.16
N MET A 176 -10.71 4.82 2.53
CA MET A 176 -10.53 4.66 1.08
C MET A 176 -11.59 5.48 0.31
N GLU A 177 -12.85 5.40 0.71
CA GLU A 177 -13.95 6.15 0.10
C GLU A 177 -13.73 7.67 0.21
N GLN A 178 -13.30 8.16 1.38
CA GLN A 178 -12.92 9.58 1.57
C GLN A 178 -11.79 10.03 0.63
N ASN A 179 -10.93 9.11 0.20
CA ASN A 179 -9.86 9.36 -0.76
C ASN A 179 -10.25 9.01 -2.21
N GLY A 180 -11.54 8.75 -2.47
CA GLY A 180 -12.08 8.51 -3.80
C GLY A 180 -11.90 7.08 -4.32
N LEU A 181 -11.69 6.11 -3.44
CA LEU A 181 -11.63 4.67 -3.75
C LEU A 181 -12.78 3.94 -3.06
N LYS A 182 -13.96 3.93 -3.70
CA LYS A 182 -15.15 3.25 -3.18
C LYS A 182 -15.32 1.87 -3.80
N ARG A 183 -15.47 0.84 -2.97
CA ARG A 183 -15.75 -0.54 -3.43
C ARG A 183 -16.97 -0.57 -4.37
N GLY A 184 -16.83 -1.25 -5.50
CA GLY A 184 -17.85 -1.36 -6.55
C GLY A 184 -17.91 -0.17 -7.51
N GLU A 185 -17.44 1.01 -7.12
CA GLU A 185 -17.37 2.17 -8.00
C GLU A 185 -16.22 2.01 -9.00
N LYS A 186 -16.48 2.29 -10.29
CA LYS A 186 -15.53 2.07 -11.39
C LYS A 186 -14.91 0.66 -11.37
N GLY A 187 -15.69 -0.34 -10.95
CA GLY A 187 -15.26 -1.73 -10.87
C GLY A 187 -14.12 -1.98 -9.87
N LEU A 188 -13.92 -1.12 -8.86
CA LEU A 188 -12.94 -1.35 -7.81
C LEU A 188 -13.35 -2.54 -6.95
N MET A 189 -12.52 -3.58 -6.94
CA MET A 189 -12.62 -4.68 -5.98
C MET A 189 -11.63 -4.46 -4.83
N VAL A 190 -12.08 -4.79 -3.62
CA VAL A 190 -11.28 -4.67 -2.39
C VAL A 190 -11.29 -6.00 -1.66
N TYR A 191 -10.12 -6.61 -1.52
CA TYR A 191 -9.90 -7.88 -0.83
C TYR A 191 -9.33 -7.62 0.56
N VAL A 192 -9.41 -8.64 1.41
CA VAL A 192 -8.69 -8.66 2.69
C VAL A 192 -7.75 -9.85 2.73
N MET A 193 -6.56 -9.62 3.27
CA MET A 193 -5.63 -10.70 3.55
C MET A 193 -6.09 -11.43 4.83
N CYS A 194 -6.40 -12.71 4.70
CA CYS A 194 -6.75 -13.60 5.80
C CYS A 194 -5.46 -14.13 6.40
N GLU A 195 -4.95 -13.42 7.41
CA GLU A 195 -3.62 -13.66 7.97
C GLU A 195 -3.58 -13.59 9.50
N ILE A 196 -4.72 -13.38 10.13
CA ILE A 196 -4.89 -13.35 11.60
C ILE A 196 -6.00 -14.36 11.96
N PRO A 197 -5.89 -15.11 13.09
CA PRO A 197 -6.90 -16.09 13.47
C PRO A 197 -8.34 -15.54 13.51
N SER A 198 -8.51 -14.27 13.86
CA SER A 198 -9.83 -13.62 13.84
C SER A 198 -10.44 -13.54 12.44
N ASN A 199 -9.63 -13.44 11.38
CA ASN A 199 -10.11 -13.47 9.99
C ASN A 199 -10.73 -14.82 9.64
N VAL A 200 -10.15 -15.91 10.15
CA VAL A 200 -10.66 -17.27 9.94
C VAL A 200 -11.94 -17.49 10.74
N ILE A 201 -11.91 -17.16 12.04
CA ILE A 201 -13.05 -17.37 12.96
C ILE A 201 -14.26 -16.53 12.54
N LEU A 202 -14.02 -15.29 12.09
CA LEU A 202 -15.07 -14.33 11.72
C LEU A 202 -15.19 -14.15 10.20
N ALA A 203 -14.80 -15.14 9.39
CA ALA A 203 -14.75 -15.04 7.93
C ALA A 203 -16.08 -14.55 7.33
N SER A 204 -17.21 -15.08 7.82
CA SER A 204 -18.56 -14.68 7.38
C SER A 204 -18.89 -13.20 7.65
N SER A 205 -18.29 -12.61 8.69
CA SER A 205 -18.46 -11.19 9.01
C SER A 205 -17.52 -10.31 8.20
N PHE A 206 -16.28 -10.76 7.96
CA PHE A 206 -15.32 -10.03 7.12
C PHE A 206 -15.76 -9.95 5.66
N ILE A 207 -16.27 -11.05 5.09
CA ILE A 207 -16.63 -11.08 3.66
C ILE A 207 -17.79 -10.14 3.29
N GLN A 208 -18.59 -9.69 4.27
CA GLN A 208 -19.60 -8.66 4.02
C GLN A 208 -18.98 -7.32 3.58
N HIS A 209 -17.72 -7.08 3.98
CA HIS A 209 -16.97 -5.85 3.74
C HIS A 209 -15.99 -5.94 2.57
N PHE A 210 -15.66 -7.14 2.08
CA PHE A 210 -14.66 -7.36 1.03
C PHE A 210 -15.18 -8.26 -0.09
N ASP A 211 -14.60 -8.14 -1.27
CA ASP A 211 -14.98 -8.95 -2.45
C ASP A 211 -14.29 -10.32 -2.47
N GLY A 212 -13.31 -10.55 -1.59
CA GLY A 212 -12.58 -11.80 -1.51
C GLY A 212 -11.54 -11.84 -0.39
N PHE A 213 -11.03 -13.05 -0.16
CA PHE A 213 -9.92 -13.33 0.74
C PHE A 213 -8.67 -13.71 -0.03
N PHE A 214 -7.51 -13.31 0.49
CA PHE A 214 -6.22 -13.88 0.13
C PHE A 214 -5.59 -14.48 1.39
N ILE A 215 -5.27 -15.78 1.39
CA ILE A 215 -4.73 -16.44 2.59
C ILE A 215 -3.25 -16.09 2.74
N GLY A 216 -2.93 -15.32 3.77
CA GLY A 216 -1.56 -14.99 4.17
C GLY A 216 -1.00 -16.03 5.11
N SER A 217 -0.60 -17.20 4.60
CA SER A 217 -0.18 -18.34 5.42
C SER A 217 1.04 -18.06 6.31
N ASN A 218 1.89 -17.11 5.94
CA ASN A 218 3.11 -16.81 6.68
C ASN A 218 2.83 -16.17 8.04
N ASP A 219 1.91 -15.20 8.10
CA ASP A 219 1.53 -14.55 9.34
C ASP A 219 0.45 -15.36 10.11
N LEU A 220 -0.30 -16.23 9.40
CA LEU A 220 -1.34 -17.07 10.01
C LEU A 220 -0.80 -18.31 10.75
N ALA A 221 0.35 -18.83 10.32
CA ALA A 221 0.98 -20.05 10.88
C ALA A 221 1.69 -19.77 12.20
#